data_AF-A0A6N0HUY9-F1
#
_entry.id   AF-A0A6N0HUY9-F1
#
_cell.length_a   1.000
_cell.length_b   1.000
_cell.length_c   1.000
_cell.angle_alpha   90.00
_cell.angle_beta   90.00
_cell.angle_gamma   90.00
#
_symmetry.space_group_name_H-M   'P 1'
#
loop_
_entity.id
_entity.type
_entity.pdbx_description
1 polymer ?
#
loop_
_entity_poly.entity_id
_entity_poly.type
_entity_poly.pdbx_seq_one_letter_code
_entity_poly.pdbx_strand_id
1 'polypeptide(L)'
;MNKLFSNRGINNYEFIINDQNLGFASGINYAINRVEENQSFESYLVMNNDTIASPDLVGCLEKEMISNHKVALVSPSILAPDGVILLFITTDTLEYKLNVS
;
A
#
# COMPACT_ATOMS: atom_id res chain seq x y z
N MET A 1 26.35 -9.66 10.57
CA MET A 1 25.36 -10.10 9.56
C MET A 1 25.75 -9.46 8.24
N ASN A 2 26.32 -10.24 7.33
CA ASN A 2 26.98 -9.74 6.13
C ASN A 2 26.11 -9.93 4.88
N LYS A 3 25.92 -8.82 4.13
CA LYS A 3 25.81 -8.75 2.65
C LYS A 3 24.69 -9.52 1.93
N LEU A 4 23.45 -9.53 2.42
CA LEU A 4 22.32 -10.01 1.58
C LEU A 4 21.73 -8.92 0.68
N PHE A 5 21.90 -7.65 1.02
CA PHE A 5 21.36 -6.54 0.25
C PHE A 5 22.42 -5.44 0.17
N SER A 6 23.35 -5.55 -0.78
CA SER A 6 23.98 -4.32 -1.27
C SER A 6 22.85 -3.43 -1.80
N ASN A 7 22.86 -2.13 -1.52
CA ASN A 7 21.92 -1.10 -2.00
C ASN A 7 21.86 -0.96 -3.54
N ARG A 8 21.94 -2.07 -4.29
CA ARG A 8 21.76 -2.15 -5.73
C ARG A 8 20.44 -2.84 -5.94
N GLY A 9 19.45 -2.05 -6.33
CA GLY A 9 18.15 -2.56 -6.75
C GLY A 9 18.32 -3.64 -7.81
N ILE A 10 17.60 -4.74 -7.63
CA ILE A 10 17.21 -5.59 -8.76
C ILE A 10 16.21 -4.73 -9.55
N ASN A 11 16.36 -4.60 -10.88
CA ASN A 11 15.57 -3.67 -11.70
C ASN A 11 14.11 -3.53 -11.20
N ASN A 12 13.71 -2.29 -10.85
CA ASN A 12 12.41 -1.88 -10.29
C ASN A 12 12.17 -2.14 -8.79
N TYR A 13 13.18 -2.52 -8.00
CA TYR A 13 13.06 -2.67 -6.55
C TYR A 13 14.10 -1.82 -5.80
N GLU A 14 13.64 -1.06 -4.81
CA GLU A 14 14.49 -0.37 -3.84
C GLU A 14 14.27 -0.96 -2.45
N PHE A 15 15.37 -1.25 -1.74
CA PHE A 15 15.32 -1.72 -0.36
C PHE A 15 15.67 -0.57 0.58
N ILE A 16 14.75 -0.23 1.48
CA ILE A 16 14.95 0.77 2.53
C ILE A 16 15.12 0.04 3.86
N ILE A 17 16.29 0.14 4.47
CA ILE A 17 16.66 -0.55 5.71
C ILE A 17 16.77 0.47 6.84
N ASN A 18 16.23 0.15 8.00
CA ASN A 18 16.38 0.92 9.23
C ASN A 18 16.92 0.02 10.34
N ASP A 19 17.88 0.54 11.11
CA ASP A 19 18.52 -0.19 12.22
C ASP A 19 17.62 -0.29 13.47
N GLN A 20 16.46 0.37 13.45
CA GLN A 20 15.48 0.36 14.52
C GLN A 20 14.13 -0.14 14.04
N ASN A 21 13.42 -0.87 14.90
CA ASN A 21 12.03 -1.23 14.66
C ASN A 21 11.14 0.00 14.88
N LEU A 22 10.70 0.62 13.78
CA LEU A 22 9.82 1.79 13.81
C LEU A 22 8.33 1.41 13.96
N GLY A 23 7.98 0.13 13.89
CA GLY A 23 6.58 -0.29 13.72
C GLY A 23 6.01 0.09 12.35
N PHE A 24 4.74 -0.27 12.12
CA PHE A 24 4.12 -0.16 10.79
C PHE A 24 3.98 1.29 10.30
N ALA A 25 3.24 2.12 11.03
CA ALA A 25 2.92 3.49 10.58
C ALA A 25 4.19 4.35 10.39
N SER A 26 5.10 4.35 11.37
CA SER A 26 6.34 5.11 11.27
C SER A 26 7.30 4.52 10.23
N GLY A 27 7.30 3.20 10.01
CA GLY A 27 8.07 2.57 8.94
C GLY A 27 7.60 2.98 7.54
N ILE A 28 6.28 3.01 7.30
CA ILE A 28 5.71 3.49 6.03
C ILE A 28 6.03 4.96 5.79
N ASN A 29 5.83 5.83 6.79
CA ASN A 29 6.16 7.25 6.67
C ASN A 29 7.65 7.47 6.38
N TYR A 30 8.53 6.71 7.03
CA TYR A 30 9.97 6.75 6.76
C TYR A 30 10.28 6.39 5.30
N ALA A 31 9.66 5.32 4.78
CA ALA A 31 9.86 4.89 3.40
C ALA A 31 9.35 5.92 2.38
N ILE A 32 8.13 6.45 2.56
CA ILE A 32 7.54 7.45 1.66
C ILE A 32 8.42 8.71 1.61
N ASN A 33 8.83 9.24 2.78
CA ASN A 33 9.69 10.41 2.84
C ASN A 33 11.02 10.19 2.10
N ARG A 34 11.61 9.00 2.23
CA ARG A 34 12.89 8.65 1.59
C ARG A 34 12.78 8.55 0.07
N VAL A 35 11.65 8.04 -0.42
CA VAL A 35 11.38 7.93 -1.86
C VAL A 35 11.12 9.32 -2.46
N GLU A 36 10.29 10.14 -1.79
CA GLU A 36 9.94 11.51 -2.17
C GLU A 36 11.16 12.45 -2.25
N GLU A 37 12.24 12.18 -1.50
CA GLU A 37 13.50 12.93 -1.63
C GLU A 37 14.13 12.83 -3.04
N ASN A 38 13.86 11.74 -3.77
CA ASN A 38 14.44 11.48 -5.09
C ASN A 38 13.41 11.57 -6.21
N GLN A 39 12.18 11.12 -5.94
CA GLN A 39 11.10 11.04 -6.92
C GLN A 39 9.74 11.02 -6.22
N SER A 40 8.84 11.91 -6.66
CA SER A 40 7.44 11.89 -6.25
C SER A 40 6.61 10.95 -7.13
N PHE A 41 5.65 10.28 -6.52
CA PHE A 41 4.68 9.42 -7.20
C PHE A 41 3.26 10.00 -7.04
N GLU A 42 2.41 9.81 -8.05
CA GLU A 42 1.02 10.29 -8.00
C GLU A 42 0.17 9.51 -7.00
N SER A 43 0.53 8.26 -6.72
CA SER A 43 -0.16 7.40 -5.77
C SER A 43 0.80 6.40 -5.12
N TYR A 44 0.41 5.95 -3.93
CA TYR A 44 1.15 4.98 -3.12
C TYR A 44 0.26 3.79 -2.78
N LEU A 45 0.73 2.58 -3.10
CA LEU A 45 0.11 1.35 -2.66
C LEU A 45 0.92 0.74 -1.52
N VAL A 46 0.31 0.65 -0.34
CA VAL A 46 0.92 0.01 0.83
C VAL A 46 0.38 -1.41 0.96
N MET A 47 1.28 -2.39 0.98
CA MET A 47 0.95 -3.80 1.11
C MET A 47 1.82 -4.46 2.18
N ASN A 48 1.26 -5.43 2.89
CA ASN A 48 2.08 -6.30 3.73
C ASN A 48 2.85 -7.30 2.85
N ASN A 49 4.04 -7.69 3.30
CA ASN A 49 4.94 -8.60 2.57
C ASN A 49 4.44 -10.05 2.48
N ASP A 50 3.41 -10.40 3.24
CA ASP A 50 2.75 -11.71 3.29
C ASP A 50 1.41 -11.73 2.54
N THR A 51 1.15 -10.74 1.68
CA THR A 51 -0.07 -10.64 0.88
C THR A 51 0.12 -11.17 -0.54
N ILE A 52 -0.96 -11.74 -1.11
CA ILE A 52 -1.05 -12.12 -2.52
C ILE A 52 -2.03 -11.16 -3.19
N ALA A 53 -1.56 -10.43 -4.19
CA ALA A 53 -2.38 -9.55 -5.01
C ALA A 53 -3.06 -10.34 -6.15
N SER A 54 -4.28 -9.95 -6.51
CA SER A 54 -4.89 -10.41 -7.76
C SER A 54 -4.16 -9.80 -8.96
N PRO A 55 -4.17 -10.46 -10.15
CA PRO A 55 -3.39 -10.01 -11.31
C PRO A 55 -3.66 -8.59 -11.81
N ASP A 56 -4.81 -7.99 -11.48
CA ASP A 56 -5.21 -6.64 -11.91
C ASP A 56 -5.57 -5.71 -10.72
N LEU A 57 -4.99 -5.97 -9.55
CA LEU A 57 -5.25 -5.20 -8.34
C LEU A 57 -5.05 -3.69 -8.55
N VAL A 58 -3.89 -3.31 -9.10
CA VAL A 58 -3.51 -1.90 -9.27
C VAL A 58 -4.43 -1.19 -10.27
N GLY A 59 -4.73 -1.83 -11.42
CA GLY A 59 -5.61 -1.24 -12.43
C GLY A 59 -7.03 -1.01 -11.91
N CYS A 60 -7.54 -1.93 -11.09
CA CYS A 60 -8.84 -1.76 -10.44
C CYS A 60 -8.87 -0.58 -9.45
N LEU A 61 -7.82 -0.42 -8.63
CA LEU A 61 -7.72 0.68 -7.67
C LEU A 61 -7.54 2.03 -8.37
N GLU A 62 -6.66 2.08 -9.38
CA GLU A 62 -6.43 3.28 -10.18
C GLU A 62 -7.72 3.75 -10.87
N LYS A 63 -8.45 2.82 -11.48
CA LYS A 63 -9.74 3.11 -12.11
C LYS A 63 -10.74 3.72 -11.13
N GLU A 64 -10.86 3.17 -9.92
CA GLU A 64 -11.77 3.70 -8.90
C GLU A 64 -11.37 5.12 -8.49
N MET A 65 -10.09 5.33 -8.19
CA MET A 65 -9.53 6.62 -7.80
C MET A 65 -9.72 7.69 -8.89
N ILE A 66 -9.50 7.35 -10.16
CA ILE A 66 -9.69 8.27 -11.30
C ILE A 66 -11.18 8.54 -11.53
N SER A 67 -12.03 7.51 -11.46
CA SER A 67 -13.48 7.67 -11.73
C SER A 67 -14.21 8.47 -10.67
N ASN A 68 -13.65 8.56 -9.47
CA ASN A 68 -14.26 9.21 -8.32
C ASN A 68 -13.32 10.27 -7.72
N HIS A 69 -13.22 11.44 -8.34
CA HIS A 69 -12.35 12.54 -7.86
C HIS A 69 -12.63 13.08 -6.44
N LYS A 70 -13.59 12.50 -5.71
CA LYS A 70 -13.91 12.82 -4.31
C LYS A 70 -13.33 11.80 -3.31
N VAL A 71 -12.68 10.73 -3.77
CA VAL A 71 -11.97 9.79 -2.88
C VAL A 71 -10.52 10.22 -2.72
N ALA A 72 -10.04 10.24 -1.48
CA ALA A 72 -8.62 10.44 -1.18
C ALA A 72 -7.87 9.10 -1.09
N LEU A 73 -8.61 8.00 -0.86
CA LEU A 73 -8.03 6.68 -0.63
C LEU A 73 -8.99 5.59 -1.09
N VAL A 74 -8.43 4.58 -1.76
CA VAL A 74 -9.11 3.35 -2.17
C VAL A 74 -8.34 2.15 -1.60
N SER A 75 -9.07 1.14 -1.16
CA SER A 75 -8.49 -0.11 -0.67
C SER A 75 -9.14 -1.28 -1.39
N PRO A 76 -8.39 -2.36 -1.69
CA PRO A 76 -9.01 -3.57 -2.17
C PRO A 76 -9.81 -4.24 -1.04
N SER A 77 -10.67 -5.18 -1.43
CA SER A 77 -11.18 -6.19 -0.51
C SER A 77 -10.04 -7.12 -0.08
N ILE A 78 -9.77 -7.18 1.21
CA ILE A 78 -8.80 -8.11 1.79
C ILE A 78 -9.55 -9.39 2.16
N LEU A 79 -9.10 -10.54 1.66
CA LEU A 79 -9.65 -11.85 2.03
C LEU A 79 -8.74 -12.49 3.07
N ALA A 80 -9.22 -12.61 4.30
CA ALA A 80 -8.57 -13.42 5.32
C ALA A 80 -8.88 -14.91 5.09
N PRO A 81 -7.99 -15.85 5.50
CA PRO A 81 -8.23 -17.29 5.38
C PRO A 81 -9.54 -17.80 6.01
N ASP A 82 -10.10 -17.05 6.97
CA ASP A 82 -11.33 -17.33 7.71
C ASP A 82 -12.54 -16.46 7.29
N GLY A 83 -12.43 -15.71 6.18
CA GLY A 83 -13.59 -15.09 5.52
C GLY A 83 -13.92 -13.65 5.88
N VAL A 84 -13.05 -12.92 6.58
CA VAL A 84 -13.28 -11.48 6.80
C VAL A 84 -12.93 -10.66 5.56
N ILE A 85 -13.86 -9.81 5.13
CA ILE A 85 -13.67 -8.79 4.08
C ILE A 85 -13.51 -7.43 4.76
N LEU A 86 -12.34 -6.82 4.64
CA LEU A 86 -12.10 -5.43 5.02
C LEU A 86 -12.06 -4.58 3.74
N LEU A 87 -12.99 -3.63 3.63
CA LEU A 87 -13.01 -2.61 2.57
C LEU A 87 -12.88 -1.25 3.24
N PHE A 88 -11.85 -0.49 2.90
CA PHE A 88 -11.75 0.93 3.26
C PHE A 88 -11.93 1.77 1.99
N ILE A 89 -13.03 2.50 1.91
CA ILE A 89 -13.18 3.63 0.99
C ILE A 89 -13.34 4.85 1.89
N THR A 90 -12.31 5.68 1.97
CA THR A 90 -12.41 6.96 2.69
C THR A 90 -12.56 8.06 1.65
N THR A 91 -13.79 8.55 1.51
CA THR A 91 -14.03 9.89 0.98
C THR A 91 -14.04 10.87 2.14
N ASP A 92 -13.84 12.16 1.87
CA ASP A 92 -13.99 13.21 2.89
C ASP A 92 -15.41 13.28 3.49
N THR A 93 -16.38 12.44 3.07
CA THR A 93 -17.79 12.52 3.50
C THR A 93 -18.60 11.23 3.67
N LEU A 94 -18.13 10.01 3.36
CA LEU A 94 -18.93 8.79 3.61
C LEU A 94 -18.08 7.53 3.78
N GLU A 95 -18.27 6.85 4.91
CA GLU A 95 -17.89 5.44 5.13
C GLU A 95 -18.99 4.52 4.54
N TYR A 96 -18.61 3.62 3.63
CA TYR A 96 -19.49 2.50 3.25
C TYR A 96 -19.05 1.24 4.01
N LYS A 97 -19.83 0.85 5.03
CA LYS A 97 -19.76 -0.50 5.62
C LYS A 97 -20.64 -1.45 4.81
N LEU A 98 -20.04 -2.40 4.12
CA LEU A 98 -20.76 -3.56 3.58
C LEU A 98 -20.92 -4.58 4.70
N ASN A 99 -22.17 -4.84 5.11
CA ASN A 99 -22.49 -6.01 5.93
C ASN A 99 -22.41 -7.24 5.04
N VAL A 100 -21.43 -8.10 5.28
CA VAL A 100 -21.35 -9.42 4.64
C VAL A 100 -22.17 -10.38 5.49
N SER A 101 -23.23 -10.93 4.91
CA SER A 101 -24.13 -11.94 5.49
C SER A 101 -23.51 -13.32 5.56
#